data_AF-A0A9P7JI32-F1
#
_entry.id   AF-A0A9P7JI32-F1
#
_cell.length_a   1.000
_cell.length_b   1.000
_cell.length_c   1.000
_cell.angle_alpha   90.00
_cell.angle_beta   90.00
_cell.angle_gamma   90.00
#
_symmetry.space_group_name_H-M   'P 1'
#
loop_
_entity.id
_entity.type
_entity.pdbx_description
1 polymer ?
#
loop_
_entity_poly.entity_id
_entity_poly.type
_entity_poly.pdbx_seq_one_letter_code
_entity_poly.pdbx_strand_id
1 'polypeptide(L)'
;MVWYDVPGSGTPKVSDWQYFNDMGLYIFDCIIVLTDNRVLDSDLAILRACKQFRNIEAFIVRSKSDQHINNMVCEKMPQGFDPYDPDMNAETRSLFLLKK
;
A
#
# COMPACT_ATOMS: atom_id res chain seq x y z
N MET A 1 12.89 18.29 -9.93
CA MET A 1 12.08 17.10 -9.57
C MET A 1 10.63 17.55 -9.44
N VAL A 2 9.71 16.93 -10.18
CA VAL A 2 8.29 17.28 -10.19
C VAL A 2 7.51 16.01 -9.88
N TRP A 3 6.52 16.10 -9.01
CA TRP A 3 5.67 14.99 -8.60
C TRP A 3 4.27 15.16 -9.19
N TYR A 4 3.67 14.06 -9.63
CA TYR A 4 2.32 14.02 -10.15
C TYR A 4 1.52 12.98 -9.38
N ASP A 5 0.34 13.39 -8.90
CA ASP A 5 -0.64 12.47 -8.36
C ASP A 5 -1.54 12.01 -9.50
N VAL A 6 -1.48 10.71 -9.80
CA VAL A 6 -2.22 10.11 -10.91
C VAL A 6 -3.46 9.44 -10.34
N PRO A 7 -4.68 9.75 -10.84
CA PRO A 7 -5.89 9.15 -10.33
C PRO A 7 -5.85 7.64 -10.48
N GLY A 8 -6.16 6.89 -9.42
CA GLY A 8 -6.15 5.43 -9.47
C GLY A 8 -7.10 4.86 -10.53
N SER A 9 -6.74 3.70 -11.09
CA SER A 9 -7.45 3.07 -12.21
C SER A 9 -8.91 2.70 -11.91
N GLY A 10 -9.30 2.58 -10.64
CA GLY A 10 -10.67 2.45 -10.13
C GLY A 10 -11.47 1.21 -10.56
N THR A 11 -11.17 0.61 -11.72
CA THR A 11 -12.01 -0.39 -12.38
C THR A 11 -11.17 -1.42 -13.14
N PRO A 12 -11.37 -2.74 -12.92
CA PRO A 12 -10.58 -3.80 -13.57
C PRO A 12 -10.96 -4.09 -15.03
N LYS A 13 -11.61 -3.15 -15.73
CA LYS A 13 -12.12 -3.38 -17.10
C LYS A 13 -11.24 -2.79 -18.21
N VAL A 14 -10.18 -2.08 -17.87
CA VAL A 14 -9.28 -1.47 -18.85
C VAL A 14 -8.13 -2.44 -19.10
N SER A 15 -7.84 -2.75 -20.37
CA SER A 15 -6.68 -3.58 -20.70
C SER A 15 -5.39 -2.94 -20.15
N ASP A 16 -4.45 -3.76 -19.66
CA ASP A 16 -3.24 -3.32 -18.96
C ASP A 16 -2.50 -2.16 -19.64
N TRP A 17 -2.42 -2.22 -20.96
CA TRP A 17 -1.73 -1.24 -21.80
C TRP A 17 -2.49 0.09 -21.91
N GLN A 18 -3.82 0.04 -21.95
CA GLN A 18 -4.64 1.20 -22.28
C GLN A 18 -4.60 2.25 -21.17
N TYR A 19 -4.72 1.85 -19.90
CA TYR A 19 -4.57 2.79 -18.78
C TYR A 19 -3.17 3.46 -18.75
N PHE A 20 -2.12 2.67 -18.99
CA PHE A 20 -0.74 3.19 -18.99
C PHE A 20 -0.52 4.26 -20.06
N ASN A 21 -1.12 4.09 -21.24
CA ASN A 21 -1.04 5.06 -22.34
C ASN A 21 -2.00 6.24 -22.14
N ASP A 22 -3.23 5.99 -21.72
CA ASP A 22 -4.26 7.02 -21.52
C ASP A 22 -3.83 8.01 -20.42
N MET A 23 -3.17 7.53 -19.37
CA MET A 23 -2.58 8.37 -18.32
C MET A 23 -1.20 8.94 -18.67
N GLY A 24 -0.67 8.62 -19.86
CA GLY A 24 0.62 9.13 -20.32
C GLY A 24 1.81 8.69 -19.47
N LEU A 25 1.75 7.53 -18.81
CA LEU A 25 2.74 7.13 -17.81
C LEU A 25 4.15 6.93 -18.39
N TYR A 26 4.26 6.71 -19.70
CA TYR A 26 5.54 6.53 -20.41
C TYR A 26 6.43 7.79 -20.44
N ILE A 27 5.92 8.97 -20.07
CA ILE A 27 6.71 10.20 -20.02
C ILE A 27 7.56 10.32 -18.75
N PHE A 28 7.27 9.51 -17.73
CA PHE A 28 7.95 9.60 -16.45
C PHE A 28 9.22 8.76 -16.44
N ASP A 29 10.29 9.33 -15.88
CA ASP A 29 11.54 8.59 -15.62
C ASP A 29 11.37 7.57 -14.47
N CYS A 30 10.40 7.81 -13.58
CA CYS A 30 10.14 6.98 -12.41
C CYS A 30 8.66 6.92 -12.09
N ILE A 31 8.17 5.72 -11.75
CA ILE A 31 6.79 5.45 -11.36
C ILE A 31 6.79 4.75 -9.99
N ILE A 32 6.00 5.29 -9.06
CA ILE A 32 5.77 4.70 -7.73
C ILE A 32 4.34 4.19 -7.67
N VAL A 33 4.20 2.87 -7.55
CA VAL A 33 2.90 2.22 -7.37
C VAL A 33 2.63 2.09 -5.87
N LEU A 34 1.65 2.86 -5.38
CA LEU A 34 1.24 2.85 -3.98
C LEU A 34 0.17 1.76 -3.78
N THR A 35 0.46 0.77 -2.95
CA THR A 35 -0.50 -0.29 -2.58
C THR A 35 -0.83 -0.18 -1.09
N ASP A 36 -1.94 -0.76 -0.64
CA ASP A 36 -2.26 -0.82 0.80
C ASP A 36 -2.26 -2.25 1.35
N ASN A 37 -3.44 -2.86 1.51
CA ASN A 37 -3.60 -4.23 1.95
C ASN A 37 -3.76 -5.21 0.78
N ARG A 38 -4.14 -4.71 -0.39
CA ARG A 38 -4.35 -5.53 -1.59
C ARG A 38 -3.53 -4.97 -2.73
N VAL A 39 -2.94 -5.88 -3.50
CA VAL A 39 -2.39 -5.57 -4.82
C VAL A 39 -3.52 -5.75 -5.82
N LEU A 40 -3.79 -4.73 -6.62
CA LEU A 40 -4.81 -4.78 -7.67
C LEU A 40 -4.20 -5.28 -8.98
N ASP A 41 -5.02 -5.87 -9.84
CA ASP A 41 -4.59 -6.28 -11.18
C ASP A 41 -4.04 -5.09 -11.98
N SER A 42 -4.60 -3.89 -11.77
CA SER A 42 -4.07 -2.66 -12.37
C SER A 42 -2.67 -2.31 -11.91
N ASP A 43 -2.30 -2.61 -10.67
CA ASP A 43 -0.95 -2.37 -10.16
C ASP A 43 0.04 -3.28 -10.90
N LEU A 44 -0.33 -4.55 -11.06
CA LEU A 44 0.45 -5.52 -11.85
C LEU A 44 0.55 -5.09 -13.32
N ALA A 45 -0.54 -4.62 -13.92
CA ALA A 45 -0.58 -4.13 -15.28
C ALA A 45 0.42 -3.00 -15.53
N ILE A 46 0.42 -2.00 -14.64
CA ILE A 46 1.35 -0.87 -14.70
C ILE A 46 2.80 -1.37 -14.56
N LEU A 47 3.08 -2.23 -13.58
CA LEU A 47 4.42 -2.77 -13.37
C LEU A 47 4.91 -3.62 -14.57
N ARG A 48 4.01 -4.39 -15.19
CA ARG A 48 4.30 -5.15 -16.42
C ARG A 48 4.58 -4.22 -17.59
N ALA A 49 3.82 -3.15 -17.74
CA ALA A 49 4.05 -2.13 -18.77
C ALA A 49 5.42 -1.46 -18.54
N CYS A 50 5.73 -1.01 -17.32
CA CYS A 50 7.02 -0.42 -16.97
C CYS A 50 8.19 -1.33 -17.34
N LYS A 51 8.08 -2.64 -17.09
CA LYS A 51 9.12 -3.63 -17.44
C LYS A 51 9.41 -3.71 -18.94
N GLN A 52 8.46 -3.32 -19.81
CA GLN A 52 8.68 -3.27 -21.25
C GLN A 52 9.52 -2.05 -21.68
N PHE A 53 9.61 -1.01 -20.85
CA PHE A 53 10.40 0.19 -21.11
C PHE A 53 11.73 0.13 -20.36
N ARG A 54 12.84 0.35 -21.06
CA ARG A 54 14.18 0.34 -20.43
C ARG A 54 14.48 1.56 -19.55
N ASN A 55 13.71 2.64 -19.71
CA ASN A 55 14.05 3.95 -19.16
C ASN A 55 13.17 4.35 -17.96
N ILE A 56 12.25 3.48 -17.53
CA ILE A 56 11.31 3.78 -16.45
C ILE A 56 11.69 2.93 -15.25
N GLU A 57 12.10 3.57 -14.16
CA GLU A 57 12.29 2.88 -12.88
C GLU A 57 10.93 2.74 -12.17
N ALA A 58 10.59 1.52 -11.73
CA ALA A 58 9.33 1.25 -11.06
C ALA A 58 9.56 0.79 -9.61
N PHE A 59 8.91 1.46 -8.67
CA PHE A 59 8.95 1.12 -7.25
C PHE A 59 7.57 0.77 -6.73
N ILE A 60 7.52 -0.16 -5.78
CA ILE A 60 6.30 -0.54 -5.07
C ILE A 60 6.41 -0.03 -3.65
N VAL A 61 5.44 0.76 -3.22
CA VAL A 61 5.38 1.29 -1.86
C VAL A 61 4.09 0.81 -1.21
N ARG A 62 4.24 0.07 -0.11
CA ARG A 62 3.10 -0.38 0.70
C ARG A 62 2.76 0.65 1.77
N SER A 63 1.64 1.34 1.59
CA SER A 63 1.05 2.26 2.55
C SER A 63 0.30 1.52 3.68
N LYS A 64 -0.05 2.26 4.74
CA LYS A 64 -0.87 1.79 5.88
C LYS A 64 -0.32 0.57 6.63
N SER A 65 1.00 0.39 6.64
CA SER A 65 1.63 -0.72 7.35
C SER A 65 1.45 -0.62 8.86
N ASP A 66 1.44 0.60 9.40
CA ASP A 66 1.11 0.92 10.79
C ASP A 66 -0.31 0.46 11.17
N GLN A 67 -1.31 0.77 10.33
CA GLN A 67 -2.68 0.32 10.53
C GLN A 67 -2.78 -1.21 10.45
N HIS A 68 -2.08 -1.84 9.51
CA HIS A 68 -2.06 -3.30 9.41
C HIS A 68 -1.50 -3.93 10.69
N ILE A 69 -0.38 -3.41 11.21
CA ILE A 69 0.20 -3.87 12.48
C ILE A 69 -0.79 -3.69 13.63
N ASN A 70 -1.43 -2.53 13.73
CA ASN A 70 -2.43 -2.26 14.76
C ASN A 70 -3.63 -3.21 14.66
N ASN A 71 -4.14 -3.48 13.46
CA ASN A 71 -5.24 -4.42 13.26
C ASN A 71 -4.84 -5.84 13.72
N MET A 72 -3.65 -6.31 13.35
CA MET A 72 -3.14 -7.62 13.80
C MET A 72 -2.98 -7.71 15.33
N VAL A 73 -2.58 -6.59 15.95
CA VAL A 73 -2.44 -6.48 17.40
C VAL A 73 -3.82 -6.57 18.07
N CYS A 74 -4.79 -5.77 17.61
CA CYS A 74 -6.14 -5.76 18.16
C CYS A 74 -6.86 -7.11 17.99
N GLU A 75 -6.67 -7.79 16.85
CA GLU A 75 -7.26 -9.13 16.62
C GLU A 75 -6.75 -10.20 17.60
N LYS A 76 -5.51 -10.04 18.11
CA LYS A 76 -4.91 -10.97 19.06
C LYS A 76 -5.22 -10.65 20.52
N MET A 77 -5.83 -9.50 20.78
CA MET A 77 -6.16 -9.08 22.14
C MET A 77 -7.39 -9.81 22.67
N PRO A 78 -7.49 -10.03 23.99
CA PRO A 78 -8.68 -10.58 24.61
C PRO A 78 -9.93 -9.74 24.30
N GLN A 79 -11.10 -10.36 24.17
CA GLN A 79 -12.36 -9.62 24.05
C GLN A 79 -12.54 -8.66 25.23
N GLY A 80 -12.87 -7.40 24.92
CA GLY A 80 -13.04 -6.34 25.91
C GLY A 80 -11.74 -5.64 26.33
N PHE A 81 -10.59 -6.03 25.78
CA PHE A 81 -9.35 -5.29 25.96
C PHE A 81 -9.33 -4.07 25.04
N ASP A 82 -9.23 -2.87 25.61
CA ASP A 82 -9.04 -1.63 24.87
C ASP A 82 -7.55 -1.23 24.88
N PRO A 83 -6.82 -1.37 23.77
CA PRO A 83 -5.41 -0.97 23.69
C PRO A 83 -5.19 0.54 23.80
N TYR A 84 -6.25 1.33 23.72
CA TYR A 84 -6.24 2.78 23.87
C TYR A 84 -6.80 3.24 25.22
N ASP A 85 -7.08 2.31 26.15
CA ASP A 85 -7.49 2.63 27.52
C ASP A 85 -6.44 3.55 28.17
N PRO A 86 -6.81 4.80 28.55
CA PRO A 86 -5.89 5.76 29.14
C PRO A 86 -5.37 5.31 30.52
N ASP A 87 -6.08 4.41 31.20
CA ASP A 87 -5.69 3.87 32.50
C ASP A 87 -4.76 2.64 32.37
N MET A 88 -4.47 2.18 31.14
CA MET A 88 -3.55 1.07 30.90
C MET A 88 -2.09 1.47 31.17
N ASN A 89 -1.45 0.74 32.08
CA ASN A 89 -0.04 0.98 32.39
C ASN A 89 0.91 0.49 31.27
N ALA A 90 2.12 1.07 31.22
CA ALA A 90 3.11 0.80 30.18
C ALA A 90 3.61 -0.66 30.19
N GLU A 91 3.65 -1.32 31.36
CA GLU A 91 4.04 -2.73 31.49
C GLU A 91 3.03 -3.66 30.85
N THR A 92 1.74 -3.48 31.12
CA THR A 92 0.64 -4.23 30.50
C THR A 92 0.65 -4.04 28.99
N ARG A 93 0.84 -2.81 28.51
CA ARG A 93 0.99 -2.52 27.07
C ARG A 93 2.16 -3.29 26.44
N SER A 94 3.32 -3.32 27.10
CA SER A 94 4.49 -4.06 26.62
C SER A 94 4.29 -5.57 26.62
N LEU A 95 3.60 -6.11 27.64
CA LEU A 95 3.34 -7.55 27.78
C LEU A 95 2.47 -8.09 26.64
N PHE A 96 1.47 -7.31 26.20
CA PHE A 96 0.56 -7.72 25.12
C PHE A 96 1.11 -7.43 23.72
N LEU A 97 1.94 -6.40 23.54
CA LEU A 97 2.53 -6.05 22.24
C LEU A 97 3.78 -6.89 21.88
N LEU A 98 4.50 -7.44 22.87
CA LEU A 98 5.79 -8.11 22.67
C LEU A 98 5.77 -9.64 22.86
N LYS A 99 4.68 -10.24 23.35
CA LYS A 99 4.58 -11.70 23.46
C LYS A 99 4.41 -12.34 22.07
N LYS A 100 5.54 -12.74 21.48
CA LYS A 100 5.65 -13.79 20.46
C LYS A 100 5.80 -15.15 21.12
#